data_AF-A0A379B611-F1
#
_entry.id   AF-A0A379B611-F1
#
_cell.length_a   1.000
_cell.length_b   1.000
_cell.length_c   1.000
_cell.angle_alpha   90.00
_cell.angle_beta   90.00
_cell.angle_gamma   90.00
#
_symmetry.space_group_name_H-M   'P 1'
#
loop_
_entity.id
_entity.type
_entity.pdbx_description
1 polymer ?
#
loop_
_entity_poly.entity_id
_entity_poly.type
_entity_poly.pdbx_seq_one_letter_code
_entity_poly.pdbx_strand_id
1 'polypeptide(L)'
;MSGLLDGLFELQGKRFPAKLNLTMDTIPYYSSEKGEVYLRDIRILNWSSADGKYAQELQTIMPFLNKNLSALLNNTPIYTLDQSKARDTLIKKFAKGIKVEQGRLEVETK
;
A
#
# COMPACT_ATOMS: atom_id res chain seq x y z
N MET A 1 2.75 3.50 8.29
CA MET A 1 3.86 3.31 7.34
C MET A 1 4.15 4.61 6.62
N SER A 2 5.38 4.82 6.15
CA SER A 2 5.75 6.02 5.38
C SER A 2 6.39 5.62 4.06
N GLY A 3 6.22 6.43 3.02
CA GLY A 3 6.77 6.17 1.69
C GLY A 3 6.98 7.44 0.86
N LEU A 4 7.85 7.33 -0.14
CA LEU A 4 8.07 8.37 -1.15
C LEU A 4 7.30 8.00 -2.41
N LEU A 5 6.45 8.89 -2.88
CA LEU A 5 5.81 8.79 -4.18
C LEU A 5 6.48 9.80 -5.12
N ASP A 6 7.06 9.29 -6.20
CA ASP A 6 7.73 10.08 -7.23
C ASP A 6 7.00 9.88 -8.56
N GLY A 7 6.51 10.95 -9.17
CA GLY A 7 5.68 10.82 -10.36
C GLY A 7 5.35 12.13 -11.07
N LEU A 8 4.73 11.97 -12.24
CA LEU A 8 4.19 13.06 -13.04
C LEU A 8 2.70 13.21 -12.72
N PHE A 9 2.31 14.37 -12.22
CA PHE A 9 0.93 14.70 -11.87
C PHE A 9 0.30 15.58 -12.94
N GLU A 10 -1.01 15.47 -13.11
CA GLU A 10 -1.78 16.31 -14.03
C GLU A 10 -2.91 17.02 -13.29
N LEU A 11 -2.97 18.35 -13.42
CA LEU A 11 -4.04 19.19 -12.87
C LEU A 11 -4.46 20.20 -13.94
N GLN A 12 -5.74 20.19 -14.33
CA GLN A 12 -6.30 21.10 -15.35
C GLN A 12 -5.48 21.12 -16.66
N GLY A 13 -5.02 19.94 -17.11
CA GLY A 13 -4.20 19.80 -18.32
C GLY A 13 -2.73 20.23 -18.18
N LYS A 14 -2.32 20.75 -17.01
CA LYS A 14 -0.91 21.03 -16.72
C LYS A 14 -0.27 19.83 -16.05
N ARG A 15 0.86 19.38 -16.60
CA ARG A 15 1.65 18.29 -16.03
C ARG A 15 2.85 18.83 -15.25
N PHE A 16 3.08 18.29 -14.06
CA PHE A 16 4.20 18.69 -13.22
C PHE A 16 4.79 17.47 -12.49
N PRO A 17 6.13 17.31 -12.51
CA PRO A 17 6.79 16.27 -11.73
C PRO A 17 6.80 16.68 -10.26
N ALA A 18 6.41 15.78 -9.37
CA ALA A 18 6.48 16.03 -7.94
C ALA A 18 6.90 14.78 -7.16
N LYS A 19 7.51 15.04 -6.01
CA LYS A 19 7.89 14.01 -5.03
C LYS A 19 7.14 14.27 -3.74
N LEU A 20 6.47 13.25 -3.23
CA LEU A 20 5.63 13.34 -2.03
C LEU A 20 6.13 12.37 -0.97
N ASN A 21 6.36 12.89 0.23
CA ASN A 21 6.40 12.04 1.41
C ASN A 21 4.97 11.77 1.84
N LEU A 22 4.62 10.50 2.02
CA LEU A 22 3.31 10.07 2.50
C LEU A 22 3.48 9.31 3.80
N THR A 23 2.61 9.59 4.76
CA THR A 23 2.40 8.76 5.94
C THR A 23 0.99 8.19 5.85
N MET A 24 0.89 6.88 5.95
CA MET A 24 -0.37 6.15 5.76
C MET A 24 -0.58 5.14 6.88
N ASP A 25 -1.84 4.83 7.15
CA ASP A 25 -2.22 3.61 7.85
C ASP A 25 -3.02 2.68 6.96
N THR A 26 -3.09 1.42 7.39
CA THR A 26 -3.69 0.32 6.64
C THR A 26 -3.80 -0.91 7.54
N ILE A 27 -4.61 -1.87 7.12
CA ILE A 27 -4.75 -3.17 7.74
C ILE A 27 -4.25 -4.24 6.75
N PRO A 28 -3.13 -4.92 7.04
CA PRO A 28 -2.72 -6.08 6.28
C PRO A 28 -3.78 -7.19 6.34
N TYR A 29 -4.10 -7.78 5.19
CA TYR A 29 -5.08 -8.85 5.08
C TYR A 29 -4.51 -10.00 4.26
N TYR A 30 -4.58 -11.22 4.79
CA TYR A 30 -4.19 -12.43 4.08
C TYR A 30 -5.39 -13.12 3.43
N SER A 31 -5.29 -13.36 2.12
CA SER A 31 -6.22 -14.20 1.36
C SER A 31 -5.66 -15.62 1.30
N SER A 32 -6.25 -16.54 2.07
CA SER A 32 -5.85 -17.96 2.07
C SER A 32 -6.15 -18.67 0.75
N GLU A 33 -7.24 -18.27 0.07
CA GLU A 33 -7.63 -18.82 -1.23
C GLU A 33 -6.54 -18.55 -2.29
N LYS A 34 -6.08 -17.31 -2.36
CA LYS A 34 -5.09 -16.90 -3.35
C LYS A 34 -3.65 -17.17 -2.89
N GLY A 35 -3.40 -17.14 -1.58
CA GLY A 35 -2.07 -17.18 -0.99
C GLY A 35 -1.39 -15.81 -1.11
N GLU A 36 -2.11 -14.74 -0.83
CA GLU A 36 -1.69 -13.36 -1.11
C GLU A 36 -1.94 -12.45 0.10
N VAL A 37 -1.09 -11.46 0.30
CA VAL A 37 -1.25 -10.42 1.32
C VAL A 37 -1.58 -9.11 0.64
N TYR A 38 -2.63 -8.45 1.12
CA TYR A 38 -3.13 -7.17 0.65
C TYR A 38 -3.01 -6.12 1.75
N LEU A 39 -2.99 -4.85 1.36
CA LEU A 39 -3.16 -3.72 2.27
C LEU A 39 -4.56 -3.17 2.08
N ARG A 40 -5.41 -3.30 3.09
CA ARG A 40 -6.80 -2.81 3.09
C ARG A 40 -6.93 -1.54 3.90
N ASP A 41 -8.04 -0.83 3.69
CA ASP A 41 -8.38 0.38 4.46
C ASP A 41 -7.25 1.41 4.50
N ILE A 42 -6.63 1.66 3.34
CA ILE A 42 -5.59 2.67 3.20
C ILE A 42 -6.15 4.04 3.58
N ARG A 43 -5.46 4.75 4.48
CA ARG A 43 -5.72 6.17 4.72
C ARG A 43 -4.42 6.93 4.76
N ILE A 44 -4.36 8.05 4.03
CA ILE A 44 -3.26 8.99 4.11
C ILE A 44 -3.46 9.84 5.37
N LEU A 45 -2.57 9.69 6.35
CA LEU A 45 -2.57 10.44 7.61
C LEU A 45 -1.87 11.79 7.47
N ASN A 46 -0.79 11.82 6.70
CA ASN A 46 -0.02 13.02 6.45
C ASN A 46 0.65 12.95 5.07
N TRP A 47 0.94 14.11 4.51
CA TRP A 47 1.72 14.22 3.28
C TRP A 47 2.54 15.50 3.28
N SER A 48 3.66 15.51 2.57
CA SER A 48 4.44 16.72 2.31
C SER A 48 5.10 16.64 0.94
N SER A 49 5.33 17.80 0.32
CA SER A 49 6.24 17.87 -0.82
C SER A 49 7.66 17.56 -0.35
N ALA A 50 8.38 16.69 -1.04
CA ALA A 50 9.73 16.27 -0.67
C ALA A 50 10.79 17.32 -1.08
N ASP A 51 10.52 18.11 -2.12
CA ASP A 51 11.39 19.19 -2.60
C ASP A 51 10.78 20.60 -2.42
N GLY A 52 9.64 20.68 -1.73
CA GLY A 52 8.92 21.93 -1.45
C GLY A 52 8.15 22.52 -2.63
N LYS A 53 8.20 21.88 -3.81
CA LYS A 53 7.51 22.39 -5.01
C LYS A 53 6.05 21.96 -5.05
N TYR A 54 5.25 22.75 -5.77
CA TYR A 54 3.86 22.46 -6.13
C TYR A 54 2.91 22.18 -4.94
N ALA A 55 3.23 22.68 -3.74
CA ALA A 55 2.47 22.35 -2.53
C ALA A 55 0.97 22.67 -2.65
N GLN A 56 0.62 23.77 -3.33
CA GLN A 56 -0.78 24.20 -3.49
C GLN A 56 -1.54 23.37 -4.53
N GLU A 57 -0.89 23.03 -5.64
CA GLU A 57 -1.40 22.11 -6.66
C GLU A 57 -1.59 20.72 -6.06
N LEU A 58 -0.61 20.24 -5.29
CA LEU A 58 -0.65 18.99 -4.55
C LEU A 58 -1.85 18.95 -3.60
N GLN A 59 -2.08 20.01 -2.82
CA GLN A 59 -3.23 20.09 -1.91
C GLN A 59 -4.57 19.92 -2.64
N THR A 60 -4.68 20.43 -3.86
CA THR A 60 -5.90 20.33 -4.68
C THR A 60 -6.13 18.89 -5.20
N ILE A 61 -5.06 18.17 -5.53
CA ILE A 61 -5.16 16.80 -6.07
C ILE A 61 -5.22 15.71 -4.99
N MET A 62 -4.87 16.02 -3.74
CA MET A 62 -4.81 15.02 -2.66
C MET A 62 -6.08 14.18 -2.49
N PRO A 63 -7.30 14.72 -2.55
CA PRO A 63 -8.51 13.91 -2.44
C PRO A 63 -8.60 12.85 -3.54
N PHE A 64 -8.23 13.22 -4.77
CA PHE A 64 -8.19 12.28 -5.89
C PHE A 64 -7.07 11.25 -5.72
N LEU A 65 -5.87 11.69 -5.34
CA LEU A 65 -4.75 10.79 -5.05
C LEU A 65 -5.12 9.75 -3.99
N ASN A 66 -5.74 10.18 -2.88
CA ASN A 66 -6.17 9.30 -1.81
C ASN A 66 -7.15 8.23 -2.31
N LYS A 67 -8.16 8.63 -3.08
CA LYS A 67 -9.14 7.70 -3.66
C LYS A 67 -8.48 6.66 -4.58
N ASN A 68 -7.62 7.10 -5.48
CA ASN A 68 -6.98 6.21 -6.46
C ASN A 68 -5.95 5.29 -5.81
N LEU A 69 -5.13 5.82 -4.90
CA LEU A 69 -4.14 5.02 -4.16
C LEU A 69 -4.84 3.94 -3.33
N SER A 70 -5.93 4.30 -2.66
CA SER A 70 -6.74 3.34 -1.90
C SER A 70 -7.34 2.26 -2.81
N ALA A 71 -7.93 2.66 -3.94
CA ALA A 71 -8.50 1.72 -4.91
C ALA A 71 -7.44 0.75 -5.48
N LEU A 72 -6.25 1.25 -5.79
CA LEU A 72 -5.15 0.46 -6.32
C LEU A 72 -4.63 -0.55 -5.28
N LEU A 73 -4.22 -0.07 -4.11
CA LEU A 73 -3.57 -0.90 -3.09
C LEU A 73 -4.53 -1.90 -2.45
N ASN A 74 -5.82 -1.56 -2.30
CA ASN A 74 -6.82 -2.50 -1.79
C ASN A 74 -6.95 -3.76 -2.68
N ASN A 75 -6.64 -3.64 -3.98
CA ASN A 75 -6.79 -4.71 -4.97
C ASN A 75 -5.46 -5.27 -5.47
N THR A 76 -4.33 -4.71 -5.02
CA THR A 76 -2.99 -5.15 -5.44
C THR A 76 -2.33 -5.91 -4.30
N PRO A 77 -1.95 -7.19 -4.50
CA PRO A 77 -1.22 -7.92 -3.47
C PRO A 77 0.17 -7.31 -3.28
N ILE A 78 0.55 -7.05 -2.03
CA ILE A 78 1.90 -6.63 -1.66
C ILE A 78 2.86 -7.81 -1.50
N TYR A 79 2.31 -9.03 -1.42
CA TYR A 79 3.06 -10.27 -1.35
C TYR A 79 2.22 -11.42 -1.88
N THR A 80 2.83 -12.30 -2.68
CA THR A 80 2.21 -13.51 -3.21
C THR A 80 3.11 -14.70 -2.85
N LEU A 81 2.52 -15.73 -2.25
CA LEU A 81 3.22 -16.96 -1.91
C LEU A 81 3.69 -17.69 -3.17
N ASP A 82 4.94 -18.11 -3.16
CA ASP A 82 5.59 -18.78 -4.26
C ASP A 82 5.44 -20.30 -4.12
N GLN A 83 4.49 -20.89 -4.84
CA GLN A 83 4.17 -22.32 -4.73
C GLN A 83 5.29 -23.26 -5.20
N SER A 84 6.36 -22.74 -5.83
CA SER A 84 7.56 -23.53 -6.09
C SER A 84 8.37 -23.83 -4.81
N LYS A 85 8.13 -23.06 -3.73
CA LYS A 85 8.80 -23.22 -2.43
C LYS A 85 7.94 -24.03 -1.47
N ALA A 86 8.51 -25.10 -0.91
CA ALA A 86 7.82 -25.96 0.04
C ALA A 86 7.24 -25.18 1.25
N ARG A 87 7.99 -24.20 1.77
CA ARG A 87 7.53 -23.33 2.87
C ARG A 87 6.23 -22.62 2.53
N ASP A 88 6.17 -21.99 1.36
CA ASP A 88 5.05 -21.16 0.96
C ASP A 88 3.81 -22.01 0.66
N THR A 89 4.01 -23.22 0.11
CA THR A 89 2.97 -24.23 -0.04
C THR A 89 2.40 -24.68 1.31
N LEU A 90 3.25 -24.88 2.33
CA LEU A 90 2.79 -25.19 3.68
C LEU A 90 2.01 -24.02 4.30
N ILE A 91 2.50 -22.79 4.15
CA ILE A 91 1.79 -21.59 4.61
C ILE A 91 0.41 -21.53 3.95
N LYS A 92 0.32 -21.65 2.62
CA LYS A 92 -0.96 -21.62 1.91
C LYS A 92 -1.94 -22.68 2.40
N LYS A 93 -1.44 -23.87 2.72
CA LYS A 93 -2.26 -25.00 3.18
C LYS A 93 -2.79 -24.84 4.62
N PHE A 94 -1.99 -24.26 5.52
CA PHE A 94 -2.27 -24.28 6.96
C PHE A 94 -2.59 -22.92 7.56
N ALA A 95 -2.18 -21.83 6.93
CA ALA A 95 -2.46 -20.47 7.39
C ALA A 95 -3.97 -20.20 7.41
N LYS A 96 -4.47 -19.75 8.56
CA LYS A 96 -5.84 -19.26 8.74
C LYS A 96 -5.91 -17.74 8.73
N GLY A 97 -4.80 -17.08 9.03
CA GLY A 97 -4.70 -15.63 9.09
C GLY A 97 -3.27 -15.16 9.21
N ILE A 98 -3.14 -13.87 9.50
CA ILE A 98 -1.88 -13.22 9.82
C ILE A 98 -2.05 -12.34 11.04
N LYS A 99 -1.00 -12.26 11.86
CA LYS A 99 -0.88 -11.35 12.98
C LYS A 99 0.20 -10.31 12.67
N VAL A 100 -0.10 -9.05 12.97
CA VAL A 100 0.87 -7.96 12.86
C VAL A 100 1.69 -7.91 14.14
N GLU A 101 2.98 -8.14 14.02
CA GLU A 101 3.98 -8.01 15.09
C GLU A 101 4.96 -6.91 14.75
N GLN A 102 5.75 -6.47 15.74
CA GLN A 102 6.74 -5.43 15.51
C GLN A 102 7.74 -5.85 14.41
N GLY A 103 7.66 -5.16 13.26
CA GLY A 103 8.53 -5.36 12.11
C GLY A 103 8.24 -6.59 11.25
N ARG A 104 7.17 -7.37 11.51
CA ARG A 104 6.86 -8.57 10.72
C ARG A 104 5.39 -8.96 10.75
N LEU A 105 5.00 -9.74 9.75
CA LEU A 105 3.73 -10.47 9.75
C LEU A 105 4.02 -11.92 10.14
N GLU A 106 3.32 -12.40 11.17
CA GLU A 106 3.36 -13.80 11.57
C GLU A 106 2.13 -14.53 11.02
N VAL A 107 2.34 -15.77 10.60
CA VAL A 107 1.26 -16.61 10.08
C VAL A 107 0.54 -17.28 11.24
N GLU A 108 -0.78 -17.12 11.30
CA GLU A 108 -1.60 -17.80 12.29
C GLU A 108 -2.07 -19.14 11.74
N THR A 109 -1.83 -20.21 12.51
CA THR A 109 -2.10 -21.61 12.11
C THR A 109 -3.04 -22.34 13.06
N LYS A 110 -3.50 -21.69 14.13
CA LYS A 110 -4.39 -22.25 15.17
C LYS A 110 -5.57 -21.34 15.40
#